data_AF-A0A1M5USW3-F1
#
_entry.id   AF-A0A1M5USW3-F1
#
_cell.length_a   1.000
_cell.length_b   1.000
_cell.length_c   1.000
_cell.angle_alpha   90.00
_cell.angle_beta   90.00
_cell.angle_gamma   90.00
#
_symmetry.space_group_name_H-M   'P 1'
#
loop_
_entity.id
_entity.type
_entity.pdbx_description
1 polymer ?
#
loop_
_entity_poly.entity_id
_entity_poly.type
_entity_poly.pdbx_seq_one_letter_code
_entity_poly.pdbx_strand_id
1 'polypeptide(L)'
;MKKIYLLLLITSIVFISCSKDDSSSETASLTQEKIETFNFSSYSKMDEKIDEISLIKEQMETATVDKYTQISDKNTSRNTISEGLKVYHTDRINNIYSLRKKLNFTSIQSIADEINSLVIINPIKSNELFETYKNLLTKNELQVKTIFENRTANVINTKGEVLINGKIEDFKINISKNGKYIGDESVKTGVAAYSTNMGLRVDYSTGREKHKDDFGKTFFRYFTEFNAYLLDTKTGQYIPYPVDFIIISNSYAGFSQTGSNPLSDFAFTMEYPSGKGTTVRNTGGQKWTAYQTEGGYINALFRTKIAPFLTASCDFKYTR
;
A
#
# COMPACT_ATOMS: atom_id res chain seq x y z
N MET A 1 -43.61 -54.35 -14.06
CA MET A 1 -42.77 -53.66 -15.06
C MET A 1 -43.64 -52.76 -15.93
N LYS A 2 -43.21 -51.50 -16.08
CA LYS A 2 -43.44 -50.51 -17.15
C LYS A 2 -44.88 -50.14 -17.55
N LYS A 3 -45.26 -48.93 -17.14
CA LYS A 3 -46.14 -47.97 -17.86
C LYS A 3 -45.73 -46.55 -17.44
N ILE A 4 -45.92 -45.46 -18.17
CA ILE A 4 -45.83 -45.08 -19.59
C ILE A 4 -46.07 -43.55 -19.58
N TYR A 5 -45.40 -42.79 -20.46
CA TYR A 5 -45.64 -41.39 -20.90
C TYR A 5 -45.60 -40.23 -19.89
N LEU A 6 -44.78 -39.20 -20.16
CA LEU A 6 -45.19 -38.03 -20.96
C LEU A 6 -43.98 -37.13 -21.27
N LEU A 7 -43.87 -36.77 -22.54
CA LEU A 7 -42.93 -35.81 -23.13
C LEU A 7 -43.73 -34.54 -23.43
N LEU A 8 -43.12 -33.36 -23.26
CA LEU A 8 -43.34 -32.03 -23.87
C LEU A 8 -43.27 -30.91 -22.81
N LEU A 9 -42.20 -30.10 -22.79
CA LEU A 9 -41.98 -28.87 -23.60
C LEU A 9 -42.74 -27.68 -23.00
N ILE A 10 -42.00 -26.67 -22.53
CA ILE A 10 -42.18 -25.23 -22.82
C ILE A 10 -41.20 -24.42 -21.96
N THR A 11 -40.17 -23.96 -22.66
CA THR A 11 -39.38 -22.75 -22.44
C THR A 11 -40.25 -21.53 -22.14
N SER A 12 -39.84 -20.67 -21.19
CA SER A 12 -39.87 -19.18 -21.25
C SER A 12 -39.71 -18.57 -19.86
N ILE A 13 -38.53 -18.02 -19.55
CA ILE A 13 -38.47 -16.85 -18.65
C ILE A 13 -37.83 -15.73 -19.47
N VAL A 14 -38.70 -14.79 -19.82
CA VAL A 14 -38.51 -13.61 -20.64
C VAL A 14 -37.86 -12.51 -19.80
N PHE A 15 -36.88 -11.83 -20.41
CA PHE A 15 -36.39 -10.52 -19.99
C PHE A 15 -37.52 -9.48 -20.05
N ILE A 16 -37.78 -8.78 -18.95
CA ILE A 16 -38.50 -7.51 -18.96
C ILE A 16 -37.58 -6.44 -18.34
N SER A 17 -37.35 -5.40 -19.14
CA SER A 17 -36.74 -4.12 -18.78
C SER A 17 -37.84 -3.04 -18.77
N CYS A 18 -37.56 -1.92 -18.09
CA CYS A 18 -38.35 -0.70 -17.83
C CYS A 18 -39.25 -0.77 -16.58
N SER A 19 -39.37 0.25 -15.73
CA SER A 19 -38.63 1.50 -15.49
C SER A 19 -39.28 2.17 -14.27
N LYS A 20 -38.46 2.78 -13.41
CA LYS A 20 -38.73 3.88 -12.46
C LYS A 20 -39.75 3.72 -11.31
N ASP A 21 -39.16 3.90 -10.13
CA ASP A 21 -39.64 4.54 -8.91
C ASP A 21 -40.90 3.96 -8.24
N ASP A 22 -40.68 3.15 -7.20
CA ASP A 22 -41.05 3.65 -5.87
C ASP A 22 -40.21 3.02 -4.76
N SER A 23 -39.92 3.89 -3.80
CA SER A 23 -39.07 3.70 -2.63
C SER A 23 -39.30 2.40 -1.84
N SER A 24 -38.25 1.57 -1.77
CA SER A 24 -38.01 0.73 -0.60
C SER A 24 -36.52 0.75 -0.29
N SER A 25 -36.20 1.51 0.75
CA SER A 25 -34.91 1.52 1.43
C SER A 25 -34.53 0.09 1.84
N GLU A 26 -33.76 -0.60 1.00
CA GLU A 26 -32.90 -1.68 1.47
C GLU A 26 -31.77 -1.05 2.27
N THR A 27 -32.03 -0.89 3.57
CA THR A 27 -30.97 -0.89 4.56
C THR A 27 -30.17 -2.17 4.36
N ALA A 28 -29.04 -2.04 3.67
CA ALA A 28 -27.99 -3.04 3.67
C ALA A 28 -27.58 -3.27 5.13
N SER A 29 -28.25 -4.22 5.76
CA SER A 29 -27.94 -4.73 7.08
C SER A 29 -26.47 -5.11 7.08
N LEU A 30 -25.68 -4.35 7.84
CA LEU A 30 -24.36 -4.72 8.32
C LEU A 30 -24.50 -6.09 8.96
N THR A 31 -24.31 -7.14 8.17
CA THR A 31 -24.16 -8.49 8.67
C THR A 31 -22.97 -8.41 9.62
N GLN A 32 -23.21 -8.65 10.91
CA GLN A 32 -22.15 -8.77 11.92
C GLN A 32 -21.27 -9.93 11.50
N GLU A 33 -20.25 -9.66 10.67
CA GLU A 33 -19.16 -10.58 10.42
C GLU A 33 -18.61 -10.97 11.79
N LYS A 34 -18.62 -12.26 12.09
CA LYS A 34 -17.90 -12.82 13.23
C LYS A 34 -16.47 -12.32 13.11
N ILE A 35 -16.04 -11.46 14.03
CA ILE A 35 -14.67 -10.93 14.02
C ILE A 35 -13.76 -12.10 14.37
N GLU A 36 -13.22 -12.74 13.34
CA GLU A 36 -12.25 -13.81 13.51
C GLU A 36 -10.94 -13.21 14.02
N THR A 37 -10.36 -13.86 15.02
CA THR A 37 -9.04 -13.51 15.56
C THR A 37 -8.10 -14.65 15.20
N PHE A 38 -7.02 -14.35 14.47
CA PHE A 38 -6.02 -15.37 14.22
C PHE A 38 -5.42 -15.87 15.54
N ASN A 39 -5.23 -17.18 15.64
CA ASN A 39 -4.58 -17.83 16.77
C ASN A 39 -3.42 -18.68 16.28
N PHE A 40 -2.21 -18.27 16.65
CA PHE A 40 -0.97 -18.90 16.25
C PHE A 40 -0.38 -19.71 17.40
N SER A 41 0.22 -20.86 17.12
CA SER A 41 0.95 -21.65 18.12
C SER A 41 2.30 -21.02 18.52
N SER A 42 2.75 -20.01 17.78
CA SER A 42 3.99 -19.29 18.06
C SER A 42 4.07 -18.02 17.23
N TYR A 43 4.99 -17.13 17.62
CA TYR A 43 5.37 -15.96 16.82
C TYR A 43 5.91 -16.36 15.43
N SER A 44 6.64 -17.47 15.33
CA SER A 44 7.15 -17.96 14.04
C SER A 44 6.02 -18.28 13.06
N LYS A 45 4.94 -18.91 13.55
CA LYS A 45 3.77 -19.21 12.70
C LYS A 45 2.97 -17.97 12.32
N MET A 46 2.93 -16.97 13.19
CA MET A 46 2.38 -15.66 12.85
C MET A 46 3.19 -15.01 11.72
N ASP A 47 4.52 -15.05 11.80
CA ASP A 47 5.40 -14.44 10.81
C ASP A 47 5.32 -15.14 9.44
N GLU A 48 5.29 -16.48 9.41
CA GLU A 48 5.01 -17.24 8.19
C GLU A 48 3.68 -16.79 7.53
N LYS A 49 2.64 -16.52 8.35
CA LYS A 49 1.35 -16.05 7.85
C LYS A 49 1.42 -14.60 7.33
N ILE A 50 2.20 -13.74 7.98
CA ILE A 50 2.46 -12.37 7.52
C ILE A 50 3.16 -12.41 6.16
N ASP A 51 4.15 -13.27 5.96
CA ASP A 51 4.85 -13.43 4.68
C ASP A 51 3.90 -13.94 3.58
N GLU A 52 3.07 -14.94 3.89
CA GLU A 52 2.04 -15.43 2.98
C GLU A 52 1.09 -14.31 2.54
N ILE A 53 0.56 -13.52 3.48
CA ILE A 53 -0.34 -12.40 3.19
C ILE A 53 0.39 -11.32 2.36
N SER A 54 1.64 -11.00 2.72
CA SER A 54 2.44 -9.99 2.03
C SER A 54 2.68 -10.38 0.57
N LEU A 55 3.02 -11.65 0.31
CA LEU A 55 3.21 -12.17 -1.05
C LEU A 55 1.91 -12.10 -1.87
N ILE A 56 0.77 -12.47 -1.28
CA ILE A 56 -0.53 -12.36 -1.97
C ILE A 56 -0.84 -10.89 -2.30
N LYS A 57 -0.63 -9.97 -1.34
CA LYS A 57 -0.83 -8.53 -1.57
C LYS A 57 0.07 -8.02 -2.70
N GLU A 58 1.33 -8.41 -2.72
CA GLU A 58 2.29 -8.03 -3.76
C GLU A 58 1.86 -8.53 -5.15
N GLN A 59 1.39 -9.77 -5.26
CA GLN A 59 0.87 -10.32 -6.51
C GLN A 59 -0.36 -9.56 -7.01
N MET A 60 -1.29 -9.25 -6.11
CA MET A 60 -2.51 -8.49 -6.44
C MET A 60 -2.19 -7.04 -6.84
N GLU A 61 -1.26 -6.40 -6.13
CA GLU A 61 -0.80 -5.04 -6.44
C GLU A 61 -0.07 -5.03 -7.79
N THR A 62 0.84 -5.97 -8.05
CA THR A 62 1.55 -6.10 -9.34
C THR A 62 0.57 -6.22 -10.50
N ALA A 63 -0.39 -7.14 -10.39
CA ALA A 63 -1.43 -7.33 -11.41
C ALA A 63 -2.28 -6.07 -11.63
N THR A 64 -2.54 -5.29 -10.59
CA THR A 64 -3.24 -4.00 -10.72
C THR A 64 -2.33 -2.95 -11.35
N VAL A 65 -1.12 -2.72 -10.82
CA VAL A 65 -0.13 -1.76 -11.33
C VAL A 65 0.12 -1.97 -12.82
N ASP A 66 0.24 -3.22 -13.26
CA ASP A 66 0.42 -3.56 -14.67
C ASP A 66 -0.71 -3.01 -15.55
N LYS A 67 -1.97 -3.09 -15.13
CA LYS A 67 -3.11 -2.51 -15.89
C LYS A 67 -3.03 -1.00 -16.08
N TYR A 68 -2.30 -0.29 -15.20
CA TYR A 68 -2.21 1.17 -15.20
C TYR A 68 -0.83 1.70 -15.62
N THR A 69 0.13 0.80 -15.88
CA THR A 69 1.49 1.14 -16.33
C THR A 69 1.88 0.45 -17.64
N GLN A 70 1.20 -0.63 -18.04
CA GLN A 70 1.40 -1.27 -19.33
C GLN A 70 0.73 -0.48 -20.47
N ILE A 71 1.38 -0.50 -21.64
CA ILE A 71 0.92 0.12 -22.87
C ILE A 71 -0.20 -0.76 -23.42
N SER A 72 -1.44 -0.30 -23.33
CA SER A 72 -2.52 -0.78 -24.20
C SER A 72 -2.76 0.29 -25.25
N ASP A 73 -2.37 0.02 -26.50
CA ASP A 73 -2.64 0.85 -27.69
C ASP A 73 -4.15 1.03 -27.97
N LYS A 74 -5.02 0.41 -27.17
CA LYS A 74 -6.46 0.62 -27.26
C LYS A 74 -6.85 1.84 -26.44
N ASN A 75 -7.07 2.95 -27.15
CA ASN A 75 -8.07 4.01 -26.90
C ASN A 75 -8.91 3.80 -25.64
N THR A 76 -8.30 3.93 -24.46
CA THR A 76 -9.04 4.16 -23.23
C THR A 76 -8.90 5.64 -23.00
N SER A 77 -9.78 6.40 -23.65
CA SER A 77 -9.97 7.83 -23.41
C SER A 77 -10.47 8.01 -21.98
N ARG A 78 -9.61 7.78 -20.98
CA ARG A 78 -9.87 8.14 -19.59
C ARG A 78 -9.73 9.65 -19.58
N ASN A 79 -10.86 10.35 -19.68
CA ASN A 79 -10.85 11.74 -20.11
C ASN A 79 -10.30 12.69 -19.02
N THR A 80 -10.09 12.21 -17.78
CA THR A 80 -9.51 13.01 -16.68
C THR A 80 -8.72 12.18 -15.66
N ILE A 81 -7.81 12.84 -14.92
CA ILE A 81 -7.09 12.28 -13.76
C ILE A 81 -8.06 11.72 -12.71
N SER A 82 -9.12 12.46 -12.40
CA SER A 82 -10.11 12.07 -11.37
C SER A 82 -10.82 10.76 -11.71
N GLU A 83 -11.14 10.53 -12.99
CA GLU A 83 -11.76 9.28 -13.44
C GLU A 83 -10.79 8.10 -13.31
N GLY A 84 -9.56 8.23 -13.78
CA GLY A 84 -8.61 7.12 -13.68
C GLY A 84 -8.14 6.86 -12.24
N LEU A 85 -8.11 7.87 -11.36
CA LEU A 85 -7.96 7.67 -9.91
C LEU A 85 -9.10 6.81 -9.35
N LYS A 86 -10.37 7.17 -9.65
CA LYS A 86 -11.54 6.39 -9.19
C LYS A 86 -11.50 4.94 -9.65
N VAL A 87 -11.18 4.71 -10.92
CA VAL A 87 -11.11 3.35 -11.50
C VAL A 87 -9.98 2.54 -10.83
N TYR A 88 -8.79 3.12 -10.71
CA TYR A 88 -7.67 2.48 -10.02
C TYR A 88 -8.00 2.10 -8.57
N HIS A 89 -8.54 3.04 -7.80
CA HIS A 89 -8.89 2.77 -6.40
C HIS A 89 -10.06 1.78 -6.27
N THR A 90 -10.94 1.68 -7.28
CA THR A 90 -12.02 0.68 -7.30
C THR A 90 -11.43 -0.72 -7.44
N ASP A 91 -10.46 -0.90 -8.35
CA ASP A 91 -9.72 -2.16 -8.47
C ASP A 91 -8.97 -2.52 -7.19
N ARG A 92 -8.35 -1.53 -6.52
CA ARG A 92 -7.71 -1.77 -5.21
C ARG A 92 -8.69 -2.22 -4.15
N ILE A 93 -9.86 -1.59 -4.05
CA ILE A 93 -10.92 -2.01 -3.10
C ILE A 93 -11.36 -3.44 -3.40
N ASN A 94 -11.55 -3.79 -4.67
CA ASN A 94 -11.90 -5.15 -5.07
C ASN A 94 -10.83 -6.16 -4.64
N ASN A 95 -9.55 -5.79 -4.78
CA ASN A 95 -8.44 -6.61 -4.28
C ASN A 95 -8.49 -6.77 -2.75
N ILE A 96 -8.74 -5.68 -2.01
CA ILE A 96 -8.85 -5.71 -0.54
C ILE A 96 -9.96 -6.66 -0.10
N TYR A 97 -11.16 -6.56 -0.68
CA TYR A 97 -12.29 -7.43 -0.34
C TYR A 97 -12.05 -8.88 -0.76
N SER A 98 -11.42 -9.10 -1.92
CA SER A 98 -11.07 -10.46 -2.37
C SER A 98 -10.07 -11.11 -1.43
N LEU A 99 -9.08 -10.35 -0.93
CA LEU A 99 -8.12 -10.84 0.06
C LEU A 99 -8.81 -11.18 1.38
N ARG A 100 -9.67 -10.29 1.91
CA ARG A 100 -10.44 -10.54 3.14
C ARG A 100 -11.26 -11.81 3.03
N LYS A 101 -11.95 -12.02 1.90
CA LYS A 101 -12.71 -13.24 1.61
C LYS A 101 -11.82 -14.48 1.54
N LYS A 102 -10.67 -14.40 0.87
CA LYS A 102 -9.71 -15.51 0.75
C LYS A 102 -9.14 -15.92 2.12
N LEU A 103 -8.88 -14.95 2.98
CA LEU A 103 -8.35 -15.16 4.33
C LEU A 103 -9.44 -15.48 5.36
N ASN A 104 -10.71 -15.25 5.02
CA ASN A 104 -11.83 -15.20 5.96
C ASN A 104 -11.54 -14.27 7.16
N PHE A 105 -10.83 -13.17 6.92
CA PHE A 105 -10.26 -12.33 7.97
C PHE A 105 -10.15 -10.87 7.51
N THR A 106 -10.57 -9.95 8.38
CA THR A 106 -10.44 -8.50 8.15
C THR A 106 -9.40 -7.93 9.11
N SER A 107 -8.24 -7.59 8.56
CA SER A 107 -7.15 -6.98 9.33
C SER A 107 -7.31 -5.46 9.44
N ILE A 108 -6.78 -4.86 10.50
CA ILE A 108 -6.75 -3.40 10.65
C ILE A 108 -5.94 -2.71 9.54
N GLN A 109 -4.90 -3.37 9.01
CA GLN A 109 -4.20 -2.88 7.81
C GLN A 109 -5.14 -2.82 6.60
N SER A 110 -5.95 -3.85 6.38
CA SER A 110 -6.89 -3.87 5.26
C SER A 110 -7.96 -2.78 5.39
N ILE A 111 -8.31 -2.36 6.60
CA ILE A 111 -9.21 -1.21 6.86
C ILE A 111 -8.51 0.10 6.48
N ALA A 112 -7.26 0.30 6.88
CA ALA A 112 -6.49 1.48 6.48
C ALA A 112 -6.35 1.57 4.93
N ASP A 113 -6.07 0.44 4.28
CA ASP A 113 -5.97 0.35 2.81
C ASP A 113 -7.33 0.68 2.13
N GLU A 114 -8.45 0.25 2.72
CA GLU A 114 -9.80 0.57 2.24
C GLU A 114 -10.10 2.06 2.37
N ILE A 115 -9.84 2.67 3.53
CA ILE A 115 -10.03 4.10 3.77
C ILE A 115 -9.24 4.93 2.75
N ASN A 116 -7.97 4.59 2.51
CA ASN A 116 -7.10 5.26 1.55
C ASN A 116 -7.63 5.20 0.11
N SER A 117 -8.41 4.18 -0.23
CA SER A 117 -9.04 4.08 -1.56
C SER A 117 -10.43 4.72 -1.61
N LEU A 118 -11.19 4.62 -0.51
CA LEU A 118 -12.52 5.22 -0.41
C LEU A 118 -12.49 6.74 -0.40
N VAL A 119 -11.41 7.38 0.03
CA VAL A 119 -11.31 8.85 0.04
C VAL A 119 -11.65 9.49 -1.32
N ILE A 120 -11.43 8.77 -2.43
CA ILE A 120 -11.77 9.22 -3.79
C ILE A 120 -13.09 8.65 -4.33
N ILE A 121 -13.53 7.50 -3.83
CA ILE A 121 -14.71 6.79 -4.34
C ILE A 121 -15.96 7.18 -3.55
N ASN A 122 -15.87 7.14 -2.23
CA ASN A 122 -16.92 7.49 -1.28
C ASN A 122 -16.30 8.11 -0.01
N PRO A 123 -16.06 9.44 -0.01
CA PRO A 123 -15.44 10.15 1.10
C PRO A 123 -16.22 10.05 2.42
N ILE A 124 -17.55 9.92 2.34
CA ILE A 124 -18.42 9.80 3.51
C ILE A 124 -18.12 8.47 4.23
N LYS A 125 -18.20 7.35 3.49
CA LYS A 125 -17.86 6.03 4.04
C LYS A 125 -16.40 5.96 4.52
N SER A 126 -15.48 6.63 3.81
CA SER A 126 -14.07 6.75 4.23
C SER A 126 -13.95 7.37 5.62
N ASN A 127 -14.68 8.45 5.89
CA ASN A 127 -14.65 9.13 7.18
C ASN A 127 -15.36 8.31 8.26
N GLU A 128 -16.49 7.68 7.97
CA GLU A 128 -17.20 6.80 8.91
C GLU A 128 -16.31 5.64 9.37
N LEU A 129 -15.59 4.98 8.43
CA LEU A 129 -14.64 3.92 8.76
C LEU A 129 -13.47 4.44 9.58
N PHE A 130 -12.92 5.60 9.24
CA PHE A 130 -11.84 6.19 10.02
C PHE A 130 -12.29 6.47 11.47
N GLU A 131 -13.44 7.10 11.67
CA GLU A 131 -13.97 7.39 13.01
C GLU A 131 -14.25 6.11 13.81
N THR A 132 -14.76 5.07 13.15
CA THR A 132 -15.02 3.77 13.78
C THR A 132 -13.75 3.15 14.36
N TYR A 133 -12.62 3.28 13.66
CA TYR A 133 -11.36 2.62 14.03
C TYR A 133 -10.25 3.58 14.47
N LYS A 134 -10.57 4.84 14.79
CA LYS A 134 -9.59 5.90 15.08
C LYS A 134 -8.61 5.59 16.20
N ASN A 135 -8.99 4.74 17.16
CA ASN A 135 -8.11 4.33 18.25
C ASN A 135 -6.96 3.40 17.79
N LEU A 136 -7.03 2.88 16.57
CA LEU A 136 -6.05 1.98 15.96
C LEU A 136 -5.44 2.56 14.68
N LEU A 137 -5.87 3.76 14.28
CA LEU A 137 -5.48 4.42 13.04
C LEU A 137 -4.91 5.82 13.30
N THR A 138 -4.02 6.25 12.42
CA THR A 138 -3.49 7.61 12.35
C THR A 138 -3.65 8.13 10.93
N LYS A 139 -3.73 9.45 10.77
CA LYS A 139 -3.89 10.10 9.47
C LYS A 139 -2.84 11.19 9.31
N ASN A 140 -2.16 11.21 8.17
CA ASN A 140 -1.36 12.34 7.72
C ASN A 140 -1.97 12.96 6.45
N GLU A 141 -1.31 13.95 5.85
CA GLU A 141 -1.80 14.64 4.65
C GLU A 141 -1.95 13.74 3.42
N LEU A 142 -1.26 12.59 3.38
CA LEU A 142 -1.18 11.72 2.21
C LEU A 142 -1.94 10.40 2.36
N GLN A 143 -2.09 9.90 3.59
CA GLN A 143 -2.70 8.59 3.85
C GLN A 143 -3.07 8.36 5.33
N VAL A 144 -3.97 7.41 5.53
CA VAL A 144 -4.26 6.73 6.79
C VAL A 144 -3.33 5.53 6.96
N LYS A 145 -2.79 5.38 8.16
CA LYS A 145 -1.92 4.26 8.59
C LYS A 145 -2.44 3.67 9.88
N THR A 146 -1.99 2.46 10.21
CA THR A 146 -2.28 1.87 11.53
C THR A 146 -1.27 2.37 12.57
N ILE A 147 -1.62 2.27 13.86
CA ILE A 147 -0.66 2.51 14.95
C ILE A 147 0.34 1.37 15.13
N PHE A 148 0.08 0.23 14.48
CA PHE A 148 0.93 -0.94 14.51
C PHE A 148 1.92 -0.89 13.35
N GLU A 149 2.98 -1.69 13.45
CA GLU A 149 3.91 -1.91 12.34
C GLU A 149 3.15 -2.54 11.14
N ASN A 150 3.38 -2.03 9.93
CA ASN A 150 2.60 -2.35 8.72
C ASN A 150 2.49 -3.85 8.42
N ARG A 151 3.56 -4.62 8.61
CA ARG A 151 3.56 -6.08 8.35
C ARG A 151 2.70 -6.80 9.38
N THR A 152 2.91 -6.51 10.67
CA THR A 152 2.16 -7.09 11.79
C THR A 152 0.68 -6.72 11.74
N ALA A 153 0.35 -5.50 11.31
CA ALA A 153 -1.01 -5.03 11.12
C ALA A 153 -1.86 -5.88 10.15
N ASN A 154 -1.23 -6.72 9.30
CA ASN A 154 -1.94 -7.63 8.41
C ASN A 154 -2.60 -8.82 9.12
N VAL A 155 -2.18 -9.16 10.35
CA VAL A 155 -2.75 -10.27 11.14
C VAL A 155 -3.48 -9.81 12.40
N ILE A 156 -3.49 -8.50 12.67
CA ILE A 156 -4.25 -7.88 13.76
C ILE A 156 -5.66 -7.58 13.27
N ASN A 157 -6.68 -8.06 13.98
CA ASN A 157 -8.08 -7.86 13.60
C ASN A 157 -8.56 -6.41 13.82
N THR A 158 -9.84 -6.14 13.53
CA THR A 158 -10.45 -4.81 13.69
C THR A 158 -10.61 -4.34 15.15
N LYS A 159 -10.39 -5.23 16.13
CA LYS A 159 -10.34 -4.90 17.57
C LYS A 159 -8.93 -4.62 18.08
N GLY A 160 -7.91 -4.79 17.24
CA GLY A 160 -6.51 -4.67 17.67
C GLY A 160 -5.97 -5.95 18.32
N GLU A 161 -6.58 -7.10 18.06
CA GLU A 161 -6.25 -8.37 18.71
C GLU A 161 -5.65 -9.38 17.72
N VAL A 162 -4.73 -10.19 18.24
CA VAL A 162 -4.21 -11.42 17.65
C VAL A 162 -3.81 -12.34 18.80
N LEU A 163 -4.02 -13.65 18.64
CA LEU A 163 -3.74 -14.64 19.67
C LEU A 163 -2.44 -15.39 19.37
N ILE A 164 -1.57 -15.52 20.37
CA ILE A 164 -0.43 -16.45 20.34
C ILE A 164 -0.56 -17.40 21.52
N ASN A 165 -0.60 -18.70 21.25
CA ASN A 165 -0.88 -19.74 22.24
C ASN A 165 -2.16 -19.44 23.05
N GLY A 166 -3.20 -18.97 22.35
CA GLY A 166 -4.50 -18.65 22.97
C GLY A 166 -4.51 -17.40 23.85
N LYS A 167 -3.44 -16.61 23.90
CA LYS A 167 -3.37 -15.35 24.65
C LYS A 167 -3.35 -14.16 23.72
N ILE A 168 -4.09 -13.10 24.07
CA ILE A 168 -4.06 -11.84 23.33
C ILE A 168 -2.70 -11.19 23.55
N GLU A 169 -2.03 -10.87 22.44
CA GLU A 169 -0.74 -10.20 22.47
C GLU A 169 -0.91 -8.71 22.17
N ASP A 170 -0.22 -7.87 22.95
CA ASP A 170 -0.24 -6.41 22.75
C ASP A 170 0.93 -5.97 21.88
N PHE A 171 0.64 -5.74 20.60
CA PHE A 171 1.61 -5.24 19.62
C PHE A 171 1.76 -3.71 19.60
N LYS A 172 1.06 -2.97 20.48
CA LYS A 172 1.34 -1.54 20.68
C LYS A 172 2.67 -1.32 21.40
N ILE A 173 3.12 -2.34 22.15
CA ILE A 173 4.39 -2.35 22.87
C ILE A 173 5.38 -3.13 22.02
N ASN A 174 6.53 -2.54 21.72
CA ASN A 174 7.50 -3.07 20.77
C ASN A 174 8.17 -4.35 21.33
N ILE A 175 7.59 -5.53 21.07
CA ILE A 175 8.14 -6.81 21.51
C ILE A 175 9.32 -7.18 20.61
N SER A 176 10.52 -6.82 21.07
CA SER A 176 11.80 -7.19 20.48
C SER A 176 11.93 -8.70 20.31
N LYS A 177 11.99 -9.21 19.07
CA LYS A 177 12.41 -10.58 18.76
C LYS A 177 13.26 -10.66 17.50
N ASN A 178 13.91 -11.81 17.42
CA ASN A 178 15.01 -12.20 16.58
C ASN A 178 14.76 -12.24 15.07
N GLY A 179 15.81 -12.05 14.26
CA GLY A 179 15.80 -11.98 12.78
C GLY A 179 14.97 -10.85 12.15
N LYS A 180 14.27 -10.05 12.94
CA LYS A 180 13.00 -9.41 12.54
C LYS A 180 13.07 -7.90 12.42
N TYR A 181 12.38 -7.38 11.39
CA TYR A 181 12.08 -5.97 11.19
C TYR A 181 11.30 -5.40 12.38
N ILE A 182 11.82 -4.32 12.96
CA ILE A 182 11.24 -3.59 14.10
C ILE A 182 10.53 -2.32 13.60
N GLY A 183 11.08 -1.66 12.59
CA GLY A 183 10.57 -0.40 12.08
C GLY A 183 11.61 0.41 11.33
N ASP A 184 11.15 1.42 10.61
CA ASP A 184 11.98 2.42 9.94
C ASP A 184 12.46 3.48 10.94
N GLU A 185 13.75 3.80 10.91
CA GLU A 185 14.39 4.83 11.73
C GLU A 185 15.19 5.81 10.84
N SER A 186 15.42 7.02 11.36
CA SER A 186 16.23 8.06 10.70
C SER A 186 15.82 8.32 9.24
N VAL A 187 14.51 8.27 8.97
CA VAL A 187 13.96 8.44 7.63
C VAL A 187 14.05 9.90 7.23
N LYS A 188 14.81 10.16 6.17
CA LYS A 188 14.81 11.43 5.46
C LYS A 188 13.81 11.33 4.30
N THR A 189 12.93 12.32 4.21
CA THR A 189 11.94 12.42 3.14
C THR A 189 12.04 13.78 2.46
N GLY A 190 11.61 13.85 1.21
CA GLY A 190 11.49 15.10 0.47
C GLY A 190 10.74 14.89 -0.83
N VAL A 191 10.40 15.98 -1.51
CA VAL A 191 9.81 15.89 -2.85
C VAL A 191 10.93 15.74 -3.86
N ALA A 192 10.90 14.68 -4.66
CA ALA A 192 11.83 14.47 -5.76
C ALA A 192 11.44 15.30 -6.98
N ALA A 193 10.16 15.31 -7.34
CA ALA A 193 9.69 16.03 -8.53
C ALA A 193 8.19 16.38 -8.47
N TYR A 194 7.84 17.43 -9.21
CA TYR A 194 6.47 17.70 -9.65
C TYR A 194 6.41 17.67 -11.18
N SER A 195 5.26 17.29 -11.76
CA SER A 195 4.99 17.60 -13.16
C SER A 195 4.75 19.11 -13.34
N THR A 196 4.87 19.62 -14.58
CA THR A 196 4.72 21.05 -14.89
C THR A 196 3.40 21.66 -14.40
N ASN A 197 2.32 20.87 -14.40
CA ASN A 197 0.99 21.28 -13.92
C ASN A 197 0.72 20.88 -12.46
N MET A 198 1.73 20.41 -11.71
CA MET A 198 1.63 19.87 -10.35
C MET A 198 0.66 18.69 -10.19
N GLY A 199 0.21 18.08 -11.30
CA GLY A 199 -0.72 16.96 -11.28
C GLY A 199 -0.09 15.66 -10.78
N LEU A 200 1.23 15.51 -10.91
CA LEU A 200 2.02 14.40 -10.40
C LEU A 200 3.02 14.94 -9.38
N ARG A 201 3.08 14.31 -8.21
CA ARG A 201 4.07 14.52 -7.17
C ARG A 201 4.78 13.20 -6.90
N VAL A 202 6.11 13.24 -6.87
CA VAL A 202 6.93 12.08 -6.48
C VAL A 202 7.77 12.48 -5.28
N ASP A 203 7.61 11.76 -4.18
CA ASP A 203 8.40 11.92 -2.97
C ASP A 203 9.51 10.87 -2.96
N TYR A 204 10.70 11.23 -2.47
CA TYR A 204 11.75 10.28 -2.14
C TYR A 204 11.80 10.06 -0.64
N SER A 205 12.26 8.89 -0.24
CA SER A 205 12.57 8.57 1.13
C SER A 205 13.85 7.74 1.20
N THR A 206 14.61 7.89 2.27
CA THR A 206 15.79 7.07 2.53
C THR A 206 16.01 7.00 4.03
N GLY A 207 16.50 5.87 4.51
CA GLY A 207 16.69 5.65 5.93
C GLY A 207 17.20 4.25 6.19
N ARG A 208 16.89 3.76 7.39
CA ARG A 208 17.23 2.39 7.78
C ARG A 208 16.04 1.68 8.38
N GLU A 209 15.93 0.41 8.04
CA GLU A 209 15.13 -0.55 8.75
C GLU A 209 15.95 -1.07 9.93
N LYS A 210 15.38 -1.01 11.12
CA LYS A 210 15.95 -1.65 12.30
C LYS A 210 15.47 -3.08 12.38
N HIS A 211 16.39 -3.99 12.65
CA HIS A 211 16.13 -5.42 12.81
C HIS A 211 16.82 -5.94 14.07
N LYS A 212 16.42 -7.12 14.57
CA LYS A 212 17.21 -7.92 15.53
C LYS A 212 17.59 -9.24 14.89
N ASP A 213 18.67 -9.91 15.29
CA ASP A 213 19.08 -11.24 14.81
C ASP A 213 18.61 -12.37 15.75
N ASP A 214 18.95 -13.62 15.45
CA ASP A 214 18.63 -14.82 16.25
C ASP A 214 19.20 -14.84 17.67
N PHE A 215 20.05 -13.88 18.01
CA PHE A 215 20.63 -13.71 19.33
C PHE A 215 20.15 -12.42 20.01
N GLY A 216 19.16 -11.73 19.43
CA GLY A 216 18.59 -10.48 19.93
C GLY A 216 19.46 -9.25 19.68
N LYS A 217 20.55 -9.38 18.92
CA LYS A 217 21.47 -8.31 18.56
C LYS A 217 20.86 -7.48 17.42
N THR A 218 20.86 -6.16 17.60
CA THR A 218 20.28 -5.24 16.62
C THR A 218 21.19 -5.09 15.40
N PHE A 219 20.62 -5.23 14.20
CA PHE A 219 21.27 -4.85 12.94
C PHE A 219 20.35 -3.95 12.11
N PHE A 220 20.90 -3.34 11.08
CA PHE A 220 20.20 -2.39 10.24
C PHE A 220 20.33 -2.79 8.77
N ARG A 221 19.22 -2.66 8.04
CA ARG A 221 19.19 -2.66 6.58
C ARG A 221 18.88 -1.24 6.13
N TYR A 222 19.40 -0.82 4.99
CA TYR A 222 19.28 0.55 4.51
C TYR A 222 18.38 0.58 3.30
N PHE A 223 17.63 1.67 3.15
CA PHE A 223 16.68 1.78 2.06
C PHE A 223 16.69 3.13 1.37
N THR A 224 16.25 3.08 0.12
CA THR A 224 15.88 4.21 -0.74
C THR A 224 14.55 3.88 -1.38
N GLU A 225 13.65 4.85 -1.44
CA GLU A 225 12.27 4.65 -1.83
C GLU A 225 11.75 5.85 -2.62
N PHE A 226 10.87 5.60 -3.58
CA PHE A 226 10.00 6.62 -4.15
C PHE A 226 8.54 6.29 -3.88
N ASN A 227 7.74 7.33 -3.67
CA ASN A 227 6.28 7.27 -3.57
C ASN A 227 5.67 8.24 -4.57
N ALA A 228 4.67 7.80 -5.33
CA ALA A 228 4.04 8.61 -6.36
C ALA A 228 2.57 8.91 -6.04
N TYR A 229 2.18 10.15 -6.30
CA TYR A 229 0.84 10.66 -6.02
C TYR A 229 0.32 11.50 -7.19
N LEU A 230 -0.97 11.39 -7.46
CA LEU A 230 -1.67 12.31 -8.37
C LEU A 230 -2.54 13.28 -7.58
N LEU A 231 -2.60 14.52 -8.05
CA LEU A 231 -3.50 15.54 -7.53
C LEU A 231 -4.93 15.25 -8.01
N ASP A 232 -5.84 14.95 -7.09
CA ASP A 232 -7.26 15.01 -7.39
C ASP A 232 -7.70 16.47 -7.48
N THR A 233 -8.00 16.92 -8.70
CA THR A 233 -8.33 18.32 -8.99
C THR A 233 -9.62 18.80 -8.33
N LYS A 234 -10.48 17.89 -7.85
CA LYS A 234 -11.72 18.25 -7.14
C LYS A 234 -11.49 18.58 -5.68
N THR A 235 -10.63 17.81 -5.01
CA THR A 235 -10.37 17.93 -3.57
C THR A 235 -9.08 18.66 -3.26
N GLY A 236 -8.17 18.80 -4.23
CA GLY A 236 -6.83 19.36 -4.04
C GLY A 236 -5.88 18.42 -3.29
N GLN A 237 -6.25 17.15 -3.09
CA GLN A 237 -5.46 16.17 -2.35
C GLN A 237 -4.57 15.33 -3.26
N TYR A 238 -3.38 14.99 -2.76
CA TYR A 238 -2.48 14.05 -3.43
C TYR A 238 -2.81 12.62 -3.02
N ILE A 239 -3.08 11.77 -4.00
CA ILE A 239 -3.56 10.41 -3.81
C ILE A 239 -2.58 9.42 -4.45
N PRO A 240 -2.21 8.31 -3.77
CA PRO A 240 -1.30 7.32 -4.33
C PRO A 240 -1.76 6.78 -5.69
N TYR A 241 -0.89 6.81 -6.70
CA TYR A 241 -1.20 6.27 -8.02
C TYR A 241 0.05 5.66 -8.68
N PRO A 242 -0.07 4.56 -9.43
CA PRO A 242 1.08 3.88 -9.99
C PRO A 242 1.74 4.67 -11.13
N VAL A 243 3.06 4.71 -11.12
CA VAL A 243 3.88 5.33 -12.16
C VAL A 243 5.03 4.41 -12.57
N ASP A 244 5.60 4.68 -13.74
CA ASP A 244 6.90 4.14 -14.14
C ASP A 244 8.00 5.01 -13.52
N PHE A 245 8.85 4.43 -12.67
CA PHE A 245 10.04 5.06 -12.09
C PHE A 245 11.27 4.65 -12.92
N ILE A 246 11.88 5.62 -13.59
CA ILE A 246 13.02 5.38 -14.50
C ILE A 246 14.21 6.19 -13.99
N ILE A 247 15.21 5.52 -13.44
CA ILE A 247 16.47 6.14 -13.05
C ILE A 247 17.33 6.35 -14.30
N ILE A 248 17.80 7.59 -14.52
CA ILE A 248 18.54 7.97 -15.74
C ILE A 248 20.05 7.78 -15.56
N SER A 249 20.56 8.05 -14.35
CA SER A 249 21.98 7.90 -13.99
C SER A 249 22.14 7.53 -12.52
N ASN A 250 23.38 7.29 -12.05
CA ASN A 250 23.77 6.84 -10.69
C ASN A 250 23.08 7.64 -9.57
N SER A 251 21.83 7.32 -9.26
CA SER A 251 21.04 7.95 -8.22
C SER A 251 21.24 7.17 -6.93
N TYR A 252 21.66 7.84 -5.88
CA TYR A 252 22.03 7.18 -4.64
C TYR A 252 21.75 8.04 -3.41
N ALA A 253 21.57 7.37 -2.28
CA ALA A 253 21.64 7.94 -0.94
C ALA A 253 22.95 7.50 -0.27
N GLY A 254 23.66 8.44 0.33
CA GLY A 254 24.88 8.20 1.09
C GLY A 254 24.62 8.13 2.60
N PHE A 255 25.29 7.18 3.27
CA PHE A 255 25.10 6.90 4.69
C PHE A 255 26.40 7.02 5.48
N SER A 256 26.36 7.64 6.67
CA SER A 256 27.50 7.76 7.60
C SER A 256 27.03 7.62 9.07
N GLN A 257 27.98 7.53 10.02
CA GLN A 257 27.68 7.40 11.46
C GLN A 257 27.47 8.75 12.15
N THR A 258 28.06 9.83 11.63
CA THR A 258 28.06 11.18 12.20
C THR A 258 28.07 12.21 11.07
N GLY A 259 27.64 13.45 11.33
CA GLY A 259 27.51 14.55 10.36
C GLY A 259 28.83 15.06 9.73
N SER A 260 29.74 14.15 9.42
CA SER A 260 30.89 14.37 8.55
C SER A 260 30.43 14.75 7.14
N ASN A 261 31.27 15.54 6.49
CA ASN A 261 31.00 16.30 5.27
C ASN A 261 30.20 15.50 4.21
N PRO A 262 28.96 15.93 3.85
CA PRO A 262 27.95 15.12 3.16
C PRO A 262 28.28 14.74 1.71
N LEU A 263 29.47 15.02 1.21
CA LEU A 263 29.87 14.77 -0.18
C LEU A 263 31.26 14.14 -0.32
N SER A 264 31.99 13.83 0.77
CA SER A 264 33.34 13.22 0.68
C SER A 264 33.54 11.95 1.50
N ASP A 265 32.72 11.67 2.54
CA ASP A 265 32.95 10.53 3.46
C ASP A 265 31.70 9.67 3.73
N PHE A 266 30.97 9.25 2.69
CA PHE A 266 29.95 8.22 2.90
C PHE A 266 30.63 6.88 3.24
N ALA A 267 30.18 6.24 4.31
CA ALA A 267 30.63 4.88 4.63
C ALA A 267 30.17 3.87 3.56
N PHE A 268 29.03 4.14 2.92
CA PHE A 268 28.50 3.43 1.77
C PHE A 268 27.34 4.22 1.15
N THR A 269 26.93 3.81 -0.05
CA THR A 269 25.76 4.33 -0.76
C THR A 269 24.74 3.24 -1.02
N MET A 270 23.47 3.62 -1.15
CA MET A 270 22.38 2.78 -1.66
C MET A 270 21.78 3.42 -2.91
N GLU A 271 21.56 2.62 -3.94
CA GLU A 271 20.98 3.09 -5.20
C GLU A 271 19.46 3.19 -5.13
N TYR A 272 18.91 4.27 -5.70
CA TYR A 272 17.47 4.38 -5.90
C TYR A 272 16.97 3.37 -6.95
N PRO A 273 15.85 2.66 -6.72
CA PRO A 273 15.36 1.67 -7.66
C PRO A 273 14.64 2.29 -8.87
N SER A 274 14.78 1.66 -10.04
CA SER A 274 13.79 1.75 -11.10
C SER A 274 12.70 0.70 -10.88
N GLY A 275 11.50 0.93 -11.41
CA GLY A 275 10.40 -0.01 -11.29
C GLY A 275 9.05 0.58 -11.65
N LYS A 276 7.98 -0.09 -11.24
CA LYS A 276 6.60 0.34 -11.46
C LYS A 276 5.79 0.16 -10.19
N GLY A 277 4.92 1.09 -9.88
CA GLY A 277 4.04 0.98 -8.72
C GLY A 277 3.64 2.32 -8.14
N THR A 278 2.89 2.29 -7.05
CA THR A 278 2.65 3.47 -6.21
C THR A 278 3.89 3.81 -5.37
N THR A 279 4.66 2.78 -5.01
CA THR A 279 5.92 2.85 -4.27
C THR A 279 6.92 1.90 -4.91
N VAL A 280 8.18 2.31 -5.00
CA VAL A 280 9.31 1.41 -5.31
C VAL A 280 10.38 1.59 -4.24
N ARG A 281 10.85 0.49 -3.65
CA ARG A 281 11.81 0.51 -2.55
C ARG A 281 12.95 -0.46 -2.83
N ASN A 282 14.17 0.02 -2.68
CA ASN A 282 15.36 -0.81 -2.62
C ASN A 282 15.80 -0.87 -1.15
N THR A 283 15.75 -2.05 -0.56
CA THR A 283 16.27 -2.32 0.79
C THR A 283 17.43 -3.28 0.66
N GLY A 284 18.56 -2.97 1.30
CA GLY A 284 19.72 -3.84 1.25
C GLY A 284 20.72 -3.63 2.39
N GLY A 285 21.72 -4.51 2.37
CA GLY A 285 22.77 -4.57 3.38
C GLY A 285 22.32 -5.18 4.70
N GLN A 286 23.31 -5.51 5.54
CA GLN A 286 23.15 -5.85 6.95
C GLN A 286 24.35 -5.26 7.68
N LYS A 287 24.13 -4.24 8.49
CA LYS A 287 25.20 -3.58 9.26
C LYS A 287 24.81 -3.53 10.73
N TRP A 288 25.77 -3.84 11.60
CA TRP A 288 25.59 -3.77 13.05
C TRP A 288 25.68 -2.35 13.58
N THR A 289 26.23 -1.43 12.78
CA THR A 289 26.31 -0.02 13.12
C THR A 289 25.14 0.74 12.50
N ALA A 290 24.64 1.70 13.27
CA ALA A 290 23.49 2.51 12.96
C ALA A 290 23.90 3.76 12.17
N TYR A 291 24.00 3.64 10.85
CA TYR A 291 24.26 4.78 9.96
C TYR A 291 22.97 5.58 9.70
N GLN A 292 23.08 6.82 9.25
CA GLN A 292 21.95 7.66 8.84
C GLN A 292 22.23 8.30 7.48
N THR A 293 21.18 8.73 6.79
CA THR A 293 21.32 9.43 5.53
C THR A 293 21.95 10.81 5.76
N GLU A 294 23.07 11.08 5.10
CA GLU A 294 23.73 12.41 5.13
C GLU A 294 23.51 13.22 3.86
N GLY A 295 23.13 12.58 2.76
CA GLY A 295 22.87 13.23 1.49
C GLY A 295 22.69 12.24 0.36
N GLY A 296 22.60 12.74 -0.85
CA GLY A 296 22.45 11.91 -2.04
C GLY A 296 22.26 12.73 -3.30
N TYR A 297 22.08 12.00 -4.39
CA TYR A 297 21.85 12.53 -5.73
C TYR A 297 20.73 11.72 -6.38
N ILE A 298 19.75 12.41 -6.98
CA ILE A 298 18.65 11.78 -7.69
C ILE A 298 18.55 12.38 -9.09
N ASN A 299 18.63 11.50 -10.09
CA ASN A 299 18.40 11.80 -11.49
C ASN A 299 17.44 10.77 -12.09
N ALA A 300 16.19 11.17 -12.25
CA ALA A 300 15.09 10.27 -12.55
C ALA A 300 14.01 10.90 -13.41
N LEU A 301 13.24 10.03 -14.06
CA LEU A 301 12.06 10.33 -14.84
C LEU A 301 10.89 9.48 -14.36
N PHE A 302 9.76 10.12 -14.11
CA PHE A 302 8.54 9.52 -13.62
C PHE A 302 7.43 9.75 -14.63
N ARG A 303 6.71 8.69 -15.01
CA ARG A 303 5.67 8.77 -16.05
C ARG A 303 4.39 8.09 -15.61
N THR A 304 3.27 8.77 -15.81
CA THR A 304 1.94 8.17 -15.68
C THR A 304 1.47 7.70 -17.06
N LYS A 305 0.51 6.77 -17.08
CA LYS A 305 -0.20 6.35 -18.30
C LYS A 305 -1.66 6.79 -18.34
N ILE A 306 -2.11 7.55 -17.33
CA ILE A 306 -3.42 8.18 -17.31
C ILE A 306 -3.40 9.45 -18.16
N ALA A 307 -4.50 9.78 -18.85
CA ALA A 307 -4.59 11.04 -19.59
C ALA A 307 -5.04 12.21 -18.68
N PRO A 308 -4.47 13.42 -18.85
CA PRO A 308 -3.30 13.70 -19.68
C PRO A 308 -2.05 13.00 -19.14
N PHE A 309 -1.20 12.48 -20.04
CA PHE A 309 0.06 11.85 -19.66
C PHE A 309 0.91 12.86 -18.88
N LEU A 310 1.21 12.54 -17.63
CA LEU A 310 2.04 13.38 -16.78
C LEU A 310 3.44 12.79 -16.73
N THR A 311 4.40 13.68 -16.87
CA THR A 311 5.81 13.37 -16.71
C THR A 311 6.39 14.34 -15.69
N ALA A 312 7.22 13.82 -14.79
CA ALA A 312 8.01 14.61 -13.87
C ALA A 312 9.45 14.10 -13.95
N SER A 313 10.43 14.99 -13.91
CA SER A 313 11.85 14.63 -13.91
C SER A 313 12.57 15.42 -12.84
N CYS A 314 13.66 14.86 -12.34
CA CYS A 314 14.51 15.55 -11.39
C CYS A 314 15.97 15.25 -11.66
N ASP A 315 16.81 16.21 -11.29
CA ASP A 315 18.27 16.13 -11.30
C ASP A 315 18.77 17.05 -10.18
N PHE A 316 18.93 16.51 -8.97
CA PHE A 316 19.33 17.31 -7.82
C PHE A 316 20.14 16.52 -6.80
N LYS A 317 20.95 17.26 -6.02
CA LYS A 317 21.61 16.78 -4.82
C LYS A 317 20.84 17.23 -3.60
N TYR A 318 20.81 16.40 -2.57
CA TYR A 318 20.30 16.76 -1.25
C TYR A 318 21.35 16.44 -0.19
N THR A 319 21.35 17.21 0.88
CA THR A 319 22.16 16.98 2.09
C THR A 319 21.22 16.84 3.27
N ARG A 320 21.71 16.31 4.39
CA ARG A 320 20.99 16.18 5.65
C ARG A 320 20.21 17.42 6.02
#